data_AF-A0A528MY61-F1
#
_entry.id   AF-A0A528MY61-F1
#
_cell.length_a   1.000
_cell.length_b   1.000
_cell.length_c   1.000
_cell.angle_alpha   90.00
_cell.angle_beta   90.00
_cell.angle_gamma   90.00
#
_symmetry.space_group_name_H-M   'P 1'
#
loop_
_entity.id
_entity.type
_entity.pdbx_description
1 polymer ?
#
loop_
_entity_poly.entity_id
_entity_poly.type
_entity_poly.pdbx_seq_one_letter_code
_entity_poly.pdbx_strand_id
1 'polypeptide(L)' 'VSADGDIPSPLLRRRQTVPRKLLLLIDVSGSMKLYTSDYLKLAHAAVQGADRAEIFTFGTRLTRITTA' A
#
# COMPACT_ATOMS: atom_id res chain seq x y z
N VAL A 1 -1.40 -43.35 9.85
CA VAL A 1 -1.85 -43.57 8.46
C VAL A 1 -3.03 -42.64 8.24
N SER A 2 -2.84 -41.59 7.44
CA SER A 2 -3.96 -40.79 6.92
C SER A 2 -4.61 -41.63 5.82
N ALA A 3 -5.94 -41.70 5.78
CA ALA A 3 -6.66 -42.54 4.82
C ALA A 3 -6.71 -41.86 3.45
N ASP A 4 -6.80 -42.67 2.38
CA ASP A 4 -7.03 -42.21 1.02
C ASP A 4 -8.38 -41.48 0.93
N GLY A 5 -8.37 -40.16 1.12
CA GLY A 5 -9.58 -39.31 1.17
C GLY A 5 -9.55 -38.20 2.22
N ASP A 6 -8.56 -38.18 3.12
CA ASP A 6 -8.41 -37.07 4.06
C ASP A 6 -8.05 -35.77 3.33
N ILE A 7 -8.72 -34.68 3.71
CA ILE A 7 -8.41 -33.34 3.19
C ILE A 7 -7.02 -32.96 3.71
N PRO A 8 -6.03 -32.70 2.83
CA PRO A 8 -4.72 -32.27 3.28
C PRO A 8 -4.86 -30.92 3.99
N SER A 9 -4.25 -30.81 5.16
CA SER A 9 -4.12 -29.50 5.81
C SER A 9 -3.24 -28.59 4.95
N PRO A 10 -3.60 -27.30 4.77
CA PRO A 10 -2.79 -26.40 3.98
C PRO A 10 -1.43 -26.20 4.66
N LEU A 11 -0.36 -26.30 3.87
CA LEU A 11 0.98 -25.92 4.32
C LEU A 11 1.02 -24.40 4.52
N LEU A 12 0.85 -23.96 5.76
CA LEU A 12 0.94 -22.56 6.12
C LEU A 12 2.40 -22.11 6.10
N ARG A 13 2.73 -21.19 5.19
CA ARG A 13 4.04 -20.53 5.21
C ARG A 13 4.08 -19.53 6.36
N ARG A 14 5.12 -19.61 7.19
CA ARG A 14 5.37 -18.59 8.23
C ARG A 14 5.48 -17.21 7.58
N ARG A 15 4.70 -16.24 8.08
CA ARG A 15 4.76 -14.84 7.63
C ARG A 15 6.17 -14.30 7.84
N GLN A 16 6.82 -13.85 6.77
CA GLN A 16 8.10 -13.15 6.84
C GLN A 16 7.86 -11.64 6.90
N THR A 17 8.51 -10.98 7.85
CA THR A 17 8.54 -9.52 7.94
C THR A 17 9.68 -9.02 7.07
N VAL A 18 9.36 -8.61 5.84
CA VAL A 18 10.31 -8.03 4.88
C VAL A 18 9.88 -6.61 4.54
N PRO A 19 10.81 -5.65 4.45
CA PRO A 19 10.50 -4.31 3.95
C PRO A 19 9.91 -4.41 2.54
N ARG A 20 8.78 -3.72 2.31
CA ARG A 20 8.05 -3.71 1.04
C ARG A 20 8.14 -2.32 0.44
N LYS A 21 8.32 -2.24 -0.88
CA LYS A 21 8.15 -0.98 -1.60
C LYS A 21 6.68 -0.58 -1.50
N LEU A 22 6.43 0.63 -1.02
CA LEU A 22 5.09 1.19 -0.92
C LEU A 22 4.79 2.06 -2.14
N LEU A 23 3.59 1.93 -2.68
CA LEU A 23 3.05 2.80 -3.71
C LEU A 23 1.70 3.31 -3.21
N LEU A 24 1.55 4.63 -3.05
CA LEU A 24 0.27 5.25 -2.69
C LEU A 24 -0.27 6.05 -3.87
N LEU A 25 -1.53 5.81 -4.20
CA LEU A 25 -2.30 6.57 -5.18
C LEU A 25 -3.37 7.37 -4.42
N ILE A 26 -3.27 8.69 -4.43
CA ILE A 26 -4.17 9.58 -3.66
C ILE A 26 -5.11 10.29 -4.62
N ASP A 27 -6.42 10.12 -4.42
CA ASP A 27 -7.43 10.85 -5.17
C ASP A 27 -7.47 12.31 -4.70
N VAL A 28 -7.36 13.24 -5.66
CA VAL A 28 -7.46 14.69 -5.45
C VAL A 28 -8.63 15.30 -6.22
N SER A 29 -9.60 14.47 -6.60
CA SER A 29 -10.87 14.89 -7.20
C SER A 29 -11.67 15.81 -6.28
N GLY A 30 -12.62 16.56 -6.85
CA GLY A 30 -13.42 17.55 -6.11
C GLY A 30 -14.17 16.98 -4.90
N SER A 31 -14.64 15.74 -4.97
CA SER A 31 -15.30 15.03 -3.86
C SER A 31 -14.36 14.71 -2.71
N MET A 32 -13.05 14.66 -2.95
CA MET A 32 -12.05 14.32 -1.95
C MET A 32 -11.52 15.51 -1.16
N LYS A 33 -11.94 16.74 -1.49
CA LYS A 33 -11.40 17.99 -0.93
C LYS A 33 -11.32 18.01 0.61
N LEU A 34 -12.28 17.40 1.30
CA LEU A 34 -12.28 17.31 2.77
C LEU A 34 -11.17 16.40 3.31
N TYR A 35 -10.78 15.37 2.56
CA TYR A 35 -9.88 14.31 2.98
C TYR A 35 -8.45 14.46 2.43
N THR A 36 -8.29 15.16 1.30
CA THR A 36 -7.01 15.27 0.59
C THR A 36 -5.86 15.70 1.50
N SER A 37 -6.08 16.70 2.36
CA SER A 37 -5.06 17.18 3.30
C SER A 37 -4.57 16.07 4.25
N ASP A 38 -5.48 15.27 4.80
CA ASP A 38 -5.12 14.22 5.76
C ASP A 38 -4.44 13.04 5.07
N TYR A 39 -4.85 12.71 3.85
CA TYR A 39 -4.16 11.70 3.04
C TYR A 39 -2.75 12.12 2.64
N LEU A 40 -2.55 13.41 2.34
CA LEU A 40 -1.21 13.93 2.07
C LEU A 40 -0.32 13.92 3.32
N LYS A 41 -0.87 14.20 4.52
CA LYS A 41 -0.12 14.02 5.79
C LYS A 41 0.26 12.56 6.01
N LEU A 42 -0.65 11.62 5.75
CA LEU A 42 -0.36 10.19 5.84
C LEU A 42 0.73 9.79 4.83
N ALA A 43 0.65 10.25 3.59
CA ALA A 43 1.70 10.00 2.60
C ALA A 43 3.05 10.57 3.02
N HIS A 44 3.07 11.76 3.61
CA HIS A 44 4.30 12.33 4.16
C HIS A 44 4.89 11.41 5.24
N ALA A 45 4.07 10.96 6.20
CA ALA A 45 4.52 10.02 7.23
C ALA A 45 4.99 8.68 6.63
N ALA A 46 4.31 8.18 5.58
CA ALA A 46 4.70 6.94 4.89
C ALA A 46 6.08 7.06 4.21
N VAL A 47 6.40 8.22 3.62
CA VAL A 47 7.72 8.50 3.06
C VAL A 47 8.81 8.48 4.13
N GLN A 48 8.52 8.99 5.34
CA GLN A 48 9.50 8.99 6.44
C GLN A 48 9.66 7.62 7.11
N GLY A 49 8.61 6.80 7.11
CA GLY A 49 8.59 5.53 7.84
C GLY A 49 8.94 4.28 7.01
N ALA A 50 8.97 4.38 5.68
CA ALA A 50 9.22 3.24 4.81
C ALA A 50 10.57 3.38 4.09
N ASP A 51 11.31 2.27 3.99
CA ASP A 51 12.59 2.22 3.27
C ASP A 51 12.47 2.70 1.81
N ARG A 52 11.32 2.43 1.17
CA ARG A 52 11.02 2.84 -0.21
C ARG A 52 9.52 3.12 -0.35
N ALA A 53 9.17 4.38 -0.60
CA ALA A 53 7.80 4.80 -0.86
C ALA A 53 7.72 5.69 -2.10
N GLU A 54 6.73 5.41 -2.94
CA GLU A 54 6.37 6.22 -4.10
C GLU A 54 4.95 6.72 -3.93
N ILE A 55 4.76 8.03 -4.05
CA ILE A 55 3.44 8.65 -3.90
C ILE A 55 3.05 9.33 -5.20
N PHE A 56 1.82 9.08 -5.63
CA PHE A 56 1.18 9.73 -6.76
C PHE A 56 -0.17 10.32 -6.34
N THR A 57 -0.48 11.50 -6.85
CA THR A 57 -1.84 12.05 -6.80
C THR A 57 -2.52 11.81 -8.14
N PHE A 58 -3.80 11.49 -8.13
CA PHE A 58 -4.59 11.32 -9.34
C PHE A 58 -5.91 12.09 -9.27
N GLY A 59 -6.30 12.63 -10.41
CA GLY A 59 -7.58 13.27 -10.66
C GLY A 59 -7.84 13.19 -12.16
N THR A 60 -7.69 14.32 -12.87
CA THR A 60 -7.61 14.33 -14.34
C THR A 60 -6.20 14.11 -14.89
N ARG A 61 -5.20 14.10 -14.00
CA ARG A 61 -3.78 13.82 -14.30
C ARG A 61 -3.22 12.91 -13.22
N LEU A 62 -2.21 12.12 -13.59
CA LEU A 62 -1.40 11.35 -12.65
C LEU A 62 -0.08 12.10 -12.42
N THR A 63 0.17 12.49 -11.18
CA THR A 63 1.36 13.28 -10.80
C THR A 63 2.12 12.55 -9.72
N ARG A 64 3.41 12.30 -9.95
CA ARG A 64 4.32 11.80 -8.90
C ARG A 64 4.70 12.97 -7.99
N ILE A 65 4.57 12.80 -6.67
CA ILE A 65 4.88 13.85 -5.68
C ILE A 65 6.04 13.48 -4.75
N THR A 66 6.72 12.37 -5.03
CA THR A 66 7.97 11.95 -4.38
C THR A 66 9.16 12.31 -5.27
N THR A 67 10.28 12.73 -4.67
CA THR A 67 11.54 12.94 -5.40
C THR A 67 12.09 11.59 -5.86
N ALA A 68 12.49 11.53 -7.15
CA ALA A 68 13.05 10.32 -7.76
C ALA A 68 14.41 9.92 -7.16
#